data_AF-A0A1T5J1W0-F1
#
_entry.id   AF-A0A1T5J1W0-F1
#
_cell.length_a   1.000
_cell.length_b   1.000
_cell.length_c   1.000
_cell.angle_alpha   90.00
_cell.angle_beta   90.00
_cell.angle_gamma   90.00
#
_symmetry.space_group_name_H-M   'P 1'
#
loop_
_entity.id
_entity.type
_entity.pdbx_description
1 polymer ?
#
loop_
_entity_poly.entity_id
_entity_poly.type
_entity_poly.pdbx_seq_one_letter_code
_entity_poly.pdbx_strand_id
1 'polypeptide(L)'
;MLFLKQALLAVLLIAGIVSVLLAQRELGHLQRDRPDVLDRAGIVKIDWWWKCLAGMGRLGFTAAGESLSVYSRSVFKLVAFTYAWLVVALVVGIAGRLN
;
A
#
# COMPACT_ATOMS: atom_id res chain seq x y z
N MET A 1 -20.92 14.00 16.84
CA MET A 1 -20.59 12.95 15.82
C MET A 1 -19.89 13.49 14.57
N LEU A 2 -20.12 14.74 14.12
CA LEU A 2 -19.46 15.30 12.93
C LEU A 2 -17.92 15.40 13.05
N PHE A 3 -17.42 15.87 14.20
CA PHE A 3 -15.98 16.04 14.46
C PHE A 3 -15.21 14.71 14.45
N LEU A 4 -15.80 13.64 14.97
CA LEU A 4 -15.16 12.30 14.97
C LEU A 4 -15.01 11.76 13.55
N LYS A 5 -16.02 11.97 12.69
CA LYS A 5 -15.97 11.56 11.27
C LYS A 5 -14.92 12.35 10.50
N GLN A 6 -14.80 13.65 10.74
CA GLN A 6 -13.77 14.48 10.08
C GLN A 6 -12.36 14.15 10.58
N ALA A 7 -12.17 13.92 11.87
CA ALA A 7 -10.89 13.48 12.42
C ALA A 7 -10.48 12.12 11.85
N LEU A 8 -11.42 11.17 11.75
CA LEU A 8 -11.16 9.86 11.14
C LEU A 8 -10.77 9.98 9.66
N LEU A 9 -11.46 10.81 8.89
CA LEU A 9 -11.12 11.07 7.48
C LEU A 9 -9.74 11.71 7.33
N ALA A 10 -9.38 12.66 8.20
CA ALA A 10 -8.06 13.29 8.18
C ALA A 10 -6.95 12.28 8.50
N VAL A 11 -7.14 11.42 9.51
CA VAL A 11 -6.20 10.35 9.86
C VAL A 11 -6.04 9.36 8.71
N LEU A 12 -7.15 8.98 8.06
CA LEU A 12 -7.12 8.08 6.90
C LEU A 12 -6.39 8.70 5.70
N LEU A 13 -6.62 9.98 5.42
CA LEU A 13 -5.89 10.71 4.38
C LEU A 13 -4.39 10.79 4.66
N ILE A 14 -4.01 11.13 5.89
CA ILE A 14 -2.60 11.19 6.31
C ILE A 14 -1.96 9.80 6.20
N ALA A 15 -2.63 8.75 6.68
CA ALA A 15 -2.15 7.37 6.59
C ALA A 15 -1.98 6.93 5.12
N GLY A 16 -2.91 7.31 4.24
CA GLY A 16 -2.80 7.06 2.80
C GLY A 16 -1.58 7.74 2.18
N ILE A 17 -1.41 9.04 2.45
CA ILE A 17 -0.28 9.84 1.93
C ILE A 17 1.07 9.30 2.44
N VAL A 18 1.16 8.97 3.73
CA VAL A 18 2.39 8.41 4.31
C VAL A 18 2.69 7.03 3.70
N SER A 19 1.66 6.20 3.51
CA SER A 19 1.81 4.89 2.86
C SER A 19 2.26 5.01 1.41
N VAL A 20 1.75 6.01 0.68
CA VAL A 20 2.14 6.32 -0.69
C VAL A 20 3.62 6.67 -0.76
N LEU A 21 4.07 7.61 0.09
CA LEU A 21 5.44 8.08 0.11
C LEU A 21 6.43 6.99 0.53
N LEU A 22 6.07 6.16 1.51
CA LEU A 22 6.86 5.02 1.95
C LEU A 22 6.98 3.97 0.85
N ALA A 23 5.87 3.62 0.21
CA ALA A 23 5.86 2.71 -0.93
C ALA A 23 6.76 3.22 -2.05
N GLN A 24 6.65 4.50 -2.41
CA GLN A 24 7.44 5.09 -3.48
C GLN A 24 8.95 5.10 -3.16
N ARG A 25 9.32 5.38 -1.91
CA ARG A 25 10.72 5.32 -1.46
C ARG A 25 11.28 3.91 -1.51
N GLU A 26 10.59 2.94 -0.92
CA GLU A 26 11.04 1.54 -0.90
C GLU A 26 11.07 0.95 -2.31
N LEU A 27 10.06 1.22 -3.15
CA LEU A 27 10.07 0.81 -4.56
C LEU A 27 11.23 1.42 -5.33
N GLY A 28 11.55 2.70 -5.09
CA GLY A 28 12.70 3.36 -5.72
C GLY A 28 14.05 2.78 -5.29
N HIS A 29 14.20 2.44 -4.01
CA HIS A 29 15.38 1.73 -3.50
C HIS A 29 15.48 0.32 -4.11
N LEU A 30 14.38 -0.43 -4.11
CA LEU A 30 14.32 -1.79 -4.61
C LEU A 30 14.53 -1.86 -6.12
N GLN A 31 14.08 -0.85 -6.87
CA GLN A 31 14.30 -0.73 -8.32
C GLN A 31 15.77 -0.49 -8.65
N ARG A 32 16.49 0.21 -7.75
CA ARG A 32 17.92 0.48 -7.91
C ARG A 32 18.78 -0.73 -7.53
N ASP A 33 18.42 -1.44 -6.48
CA ASP A 33 19.26 -2.50 -5.90
C ASP A 33 18.92 -3.91 -6.41
N ARG A 34 17.64 -4.18 -6.71
CA ARG A 34 17.08 -5.51 -7.01
C ARG A 34 15.92 -5.42 -8.02
N PRO A 35 16.13 -4.91 -9.24
CA PRO A 35 15.07 -4.75 -10.25
C PRO A 35 14.38 -6.08 -10.59
N ASP A 36 15.11 -7.21 -10.48
CA ASP A 36 14.61 -8.55 -10.76
C ASP A 36 13.46 -8.97 -9.83
N VAL A 37 13.43 -8.45 -8.61
CA VAL A 37 12.40 -8.76 -7.60
C VAL A 37 11.10 -8.01 -7.91
N LEU A 38 11.20 -6.77 -8.40
CA LEU A 38 10.06 -6.01 -8.89
C LEU A 38 9.43 -6.65 -10.12
N ASP A 39 10.26 -7.12 -11.06
CA ASP A 39 9.79 -7.75 -12.29
C ASP A 39 9.02 -9.05 -11.98
N ARG A 40 9.53 -9.86 -11.05
CA ARG A 40 8.82 -11.06 -10.53
C ARG A 40 7.52 -10.73 -9.80
N ALA A 41 7.41 -9.56 -9.18
CA ALA A 41 6.17 -9.09 -8.57
C ALA A 41 5.17 -8.51 -9.58
N GLY A 42 5.55 -8.40 -10.86
CA GLY A 42 4.76 -7.79 -11.94
C GLY A 42 4.78 -6.26 -11.93
N ILE A 43 5.77 -5.66 -11.26
CA ILE A 43 5.96 -4.21 -11.18
C ILE A 43 7.06 -3.80 -12.16
N VAL A 44 6.73 -3.69 -13.44
CA VAL A 44 7.68 -3.31 -14.51
C VAL A 44 7.92 -1.79 -14.54
N LYS A 45 6.93 -1.01 -14.10
CA LYS A 45 6.96 0.46 -14.07
C LYS A 45 5.95 0.95 -13.03
N ILE A 46 6.31 1.94 -12.22
CA ILE A 46 5.45 2.58 -11.18
C ILE A 46 4.37 3.46 -11.86
N ASP A 47 3.74 2.97 -12.92
CA ASP A 47 2.80 3.75 -13.72
C ASP A 47 1.34 3.49 -13.29
N TRP A 48 1.07 2.38 -12.58
CA TRP A 48 -0.29 2.01 -12.19
C TRP A 48 -0.38 1.68 -10.70
N TRP A 49 -0.99 2.61 -9.96
CA TRP A 49 -1.18 2.57 -8.51
C TRP A 49 -1.70 1.21 -7.99
N TRP A 50 -2.72 0.65 -8.66
CA TRP A 50 -3.32 -0.64 -8.29
C TRP A 50 -2.40 -1.84 -8.53
N LYS A 51 -1.62 -1.84 -9.63
CA LYS A 51 -0.65 -2.91 -9.90
C LYS A 51 0.53 -2.85 -8.92
N CYS A 52 0.98 -1.64 -8.58
CA CYS A 52 1.97 -1.43 -7.52
C CYS A 52 1.46 -1.97 -6.18
N LEU A 53 0.20 -1.70 -5.84
CA LEU A 53 -0.38 -2.19 -4.59
C LEU A 53 -0.48 -3.72 -4.55
N ALA A 54 -0.93 -4.32 -5.66
CA ALA A 54 -0.99 -5.77 -5.80
C ALA A 54 0.40 -6.41 -5.73
N GLY A 55 1.41 -5.79 -6.35
CA GLY A 55 2.80 -6.23 -6.30
C GLY A 55 3.41 -6.09 -4.91
N MET A 56 3.14 -5.00 -4.19
CA MET A 56 3.53 -4.82 -2.78
C MET A 56 2.84 -5.84 -1.87
N GLY A 57 1.56 -6.13 -2.11
CA GLY A 57 0.85 -7.22 -1.44
C GLY A 57 1.52 -8.57 -1.71
N ARG A 58 1.92 -8.85 -2.96
CA ARG A 58 2.69 -10.06 -3.28
C ARG A 58 4.04 -10.10 -2.57
N LEU A 59 4.81 -9.02 -2.57
CA LEU A 59 6.10 -8.96 -1.86
C LEU A 59 5.93 -9.10 -0.34
N GLY A 60 4.88 -8.54 0.24
CA GLY A 60 4.58 -8.68 1.66
C GLY A 60 4.13 -10.08 2.07
N PHE A 61 3.21 -10.68 1.30
CA PHE A 61 2.46 -11.87 1.72
C PHE A 61 2.86 -13.18 1.02
N THR A 62 3.65 -13.13 -0.05
CA THR A 62 4.05 -14.34 -0.81
C THR A 62 5.55 -14.64 -0.68
N ALA A 63 5.96 -15.78 -1.25
CA ALA A 63 7.36 -16.19 -1.35
C ALA A 63 8.21 -15.22 -2.23
N ALA A 64 7.57 -14.37 -3.05
CA ALA A 64 8.27 -13.40 -3.89
C ALA A 64 9.08 -12.37 -3.08
N GLY A 65 8.68 -12.07 -1.84
CA GLY A 65 9.42 -11.19 -0.93
C GLY A 65 10.18 -11.92 0.16
N GLU A 66 10.35 -13.24 0.06
CA GLU A 66 11.12 -14.02 1.04
C GLU A 66 12.61 -13.68 1.00
N SER A 67 13.10 -13.21 -0.15
CA SER A 67 14.45 -12.68 -0.33
C SER A 67 14.64 -11.24 0.17
N LEU A 68 13.59 -10.59 0.67
CA LEU A 68 13.65 -9.22 1.21
C LEU A 68 13.97 -9.22 2.70
N SER A 69 14.57 -8.12 3.16
CA SER A 69 14.80 -7.90 4.58
C SER A 69 13.48 -7.93 5.37
N VAL A 70 13.52 -8.40 6.62
CA VAL A 70 12.35 -8.45 7.51
C VAL A 70 11.71 -7.07 7.66
N TYR A 71 12.53 -6.01 7.64
CA TYR A 71 12.07 -4.62 7.66
C TYR A 71 11.25 -4.27 6.42
N SER A 72 11.81 -4.39 5.21
CA SER A 72 11.10 -4.06 3.96
C SER A 72 9.84 -4.91 3.78
N ARG A 73 9.89 -6.19 4.17
CA ARG A 73 8.72 -7.08 4.12
C ARG A 73 7.61 -6.62 5.08
N SER A 74 7.97 -6.13 6.26
CA SER A 74 7.01 -5.57 7.22
C SER A 74 6.41 -4.26 6.73
N VAL A 75 7.21 -3.40 6.09
CA VAL A 75 6.73 -2.16 5.46
C VAL A 75 5.72 -2.46 4.35
N PHE A 76 6.01 -3.42 3.47
CA PHE A 76 5.06 -3.80 2.41
C PHE A 76 3.76 -4.39 2.95
N LYS A 77 3.82 -5.21 4.00
CA LYS A 77 2.62 -5.69 4.69
C LYS A 77 1.80 -4.56 5.29
N LEU A 78 2.45 -3.63 6.00
CA LEU A 78 1.78 -2.49 6.63
C LEU A 78 1.09 -1.61 5.59
N VAL A 79 1.77 -1.31 4.48
CA VAL A 79 1.23 -0.51 3.37
C VAL A 79 0.03 -1.21 2.72
N ALA A 80 0.17 -2.51 2.41
CA ALA A 80 -0.91 -3.28 1.82
C ALA A 80 -2.14 -3.35 2.75
N PHE A 81 -1.94 -3.53 4.05
CA PHE A 81 -3.01 -3.57 5.05
C PHE A 81 -3.68 -2.20 5.20
N THR A 82 -2.89 -1.12 5.26
CA THR A 82 -3.40 0.26 5.36
C THR A 82 -4.24 0.63 4.15
N TYR A 83 -3.80 0.23 2.95
CA TYR A 83 -4.58 0.46 1.74
C TYR A 83 -5.86 -0.38 1.67
N ALA A 84 -5.79 -1.66 2.02
CA ALA A 84 -6.98 -2.52 2.09
C ALA A 84 -8.01 -1.94 3.06
N TRP A 85 -7.56 -1.48 4.23
CA TRP A 85 -8.39 -0.81 5.21
C TRP A 85 -9.01 0.49 4.67
N LEU A 86 -8.23 1.32 3.98
CA LEU A 86 -8.72 2.54 3.33
C LEU A 86 -9.77 2.26 2.27
N VAL A 87 -9.59 1.23 1.45
CA VAL A 87 -10.56 0.81 0.43
C VAL A 87 -11.85 0.32 1.10
N VAL A 88 -11.76 -0.50 2.14
CA VAL A 88 -12.94 -0.96 2.89
C VAL A 88 -13.66 0.22 3.55
N ALA A 89 -12.93 1.13 4.19
CA ALA A 89 -13.51 2.31 4.82
C ALA A 89 -14.18 3.24 3.79
N LEU A 90 -13.59 3.38 2.60
CA LEU A 90 -14.17 4.14 1.49
C LEU A 90 -15.45 3.46 0.97
N VAL A 91 -15.43 2.16 0.73
CA VAL A 91 -16.58 1.39 0.24
C VAL A 91 -17.72 1.42 1.25
N VAL A 92 -17.44 1.16 2.53
CA VAL A 92 -18.44 1.25 3.62
C VAL A 92 -18.95 2.67 3.77
N GLY A 93 -18.09 3.68 3.65
CA GLY A 93 -18.47 5.09 3.71
C GLY A 93 -19.36 5.52 2.55
N ILE A 94 -19.11 5.03 1.33
CA ILE A 94 -19.93 5.28 0.15
C ILE A 94 -21.26 4.52 0.24
N ALA A 95 -21.22 3.24 0.62
CA ALA A 95 -22.41 2.39 0.79
C ALA A 95 -23.35 2.95 1.87
N GLY A 96 -22.80 3.43 3.00
CA GLY A 96 -23.56 4.09 4.05
C GLY A 96 -24.05 5.51 3.71
N ARG A 97 -23.70 6.06 2.54
CA ARG A 97 -24.21 7.34 2.03
C ARG A 97 -25.31 7.16 0.98
N LEU A 98 -25.44 5.95 0.41
CA LEU A 98 -26.41 5.57 -0.61
C LEU A 98 -27.69 4.93 -0.02
N ASN A 99 -27.72 4.69 1.29
CA ASN A 99 -28.82 4.11 2.06
C ASN A 99 -29.29 5.09 3.13
#